data_AF-A0A855MC34-F1
#
_entry.id   AF-A0A855MC34-F1
#
_cell.length_a   1.000
_cell.length_b   1.000
_cell.length_c   1.000
_cell.angle_alpha   90.00
_cell.angle_beta   90.00
_cell.angle_gamma   90.00
#
_symmetry.space_group_name_H-M   'P 1'
#
loop_
_entity.id
_entity.type
_entity.pdbx_description
1 polymer ?
#
loop_
_entity_poly.entity_id
_entity_poly.type
_entity_poly.pdbx_seq_one_letter_code
_entity_poly.pdbx_strand_id
1 'polypeptide(L)'
;MEDDFNLWIVAQHLRDMILYDYPDVATLYLNDEQYMMAGVRYNRGIQRKLSEFIHFIDAKPERGSVEFDYISYGVRLLQIRNHVRKLLGLNT
;
A
#
# COMPACT_ATOMS: atom_id res chain seq x y z
N MET A 1 -9.63 16.46 -16.82
CA MET A 1 -8.65 16.22 -17.91
C MET A 1 -7.24 16.02 -17.36
N GLU A 2 -6.62 17.01 -16.72
CA GLU A 2 -5.28 16.82 -16.10
C GLU A 2 -5.34 15.89 -14.87
N ASP A 3 -6.34 16.08 -14.01
CA ASP A 3 -6.54 15.22 -12.82
C ASP A 3 -6.79 13.75 -13.18
N ASP A 4 -7.58 13.49 -14.21
CA ASP A 4 -7.90 12.12 -14.65
C ASP A 4 -6.65 11.37 -15.13
N PHE A 5 -5.77 12.07 -15.86
CA PHE A 5 -4.49 11.53 -16.32
C PHE A 5 -3.56 11.23 -15.14
N ASN A 6 -3.43 12.18 -14.20
CA ASN A 6 -2.60 12.02 -13.01
C ASN A 6 -3.10 10.86 -12.13
N LEU A 7 -4.42 10.77 -11.91
CA LEU A 7 -5.03 9.68 -11.17
C LEU A 7 -4.80 8.32 -11.83
N TRP A 8 -4.90 8.26 -13.16
CA TRP A 8 -4.63 7.03 -13.91
C TRP A 8 -3.17 6.58 -13.77
N ILE A 9 -2.19 7.48 -13.93
CA ILE A 9 -0.77 7.14 -13.76
C ILE A 9 -0.50 6.62 -12.36
N VAL A 10 -1.02 7.30 -11.33
CA VAL A 10 -0.82 6.90 -9.93
C VAL A 10 -1.46 5.54 -9.66
N ALA A 11 -2.64 5.26 -10.23
CA ALA A 11 -3.30 3.97 -10.11
C ALA A 11 -2.48 2.84 -10.77
N GLN A 12 -1.93 3.07 -11.97
CA GLN A 12 -1.03 2.10 -12.63
C GLN A 12 0.22 1.86 -11.79
N HIS A 13 0.83 2.93 -11.27
CA HIS A 13 2.02 2.81 -10.42
C HIS A 13 1.74 1.98 -9.16
N LEU A 14 0.65 2.27 -8.44
CA LEU A 14 0.26 1.49 -7.26
C LEU A 14 -0.01 0.02 -7.59
N ARG A 15 -0.66 -0.26 -8.73
CA ARG A 15 -0.89 -1.62 -9.21
C ARG A 15 0.43 -2.35 -9.47
N ASP A 16 1.37 -1.72 -10.18
CA ASP A 16 2.65 -2.32 -10.53
C ASP A 16 3.50 -2.58 -9.28
N MET A 17 3.45 -1.68 -8.29
CA MET A 17 4.10 -1.88 -7.00
C MET A 17 3.55 -3.07 -6.21
N ILE A 18 2.23 -3.28 -6.24
CA ILE A 18 1.64 -4.46 -5.63
C ILE A 18 2.04 -5.74 -6.35
N LEU A 19 1.98 -5.75 -7.68
CA LEU A 19 2.31 -6.93 -8.48
C LEU A 19 3.80 -7.26 -8.46
N TYR A 20 4.67 -6.29 -8.16
CA TYR A 20 6.09 -6.53 -7.93
C TYR A 20 6.33 -7.47 -6.73
N ASP A 21 5.62 -7.26 -5.62
CA ASP A 21 5.76 -8.07 -4.40
C ASP A 21 4.83 -9.30 -4.42
N TYR A 22 3.65 -9.19 -5.05
CA TYR A 22 2.61 -10.22 -5.09
C TYR A 22 2.09 -10.43 -6.53
N PRO A 23 2.80 -11.19 -7.37
CA PRO A 23 2.53 -11.24 -8.81
C PRO A 23 1.16 -11.82 -9.19
N ASP A 24 0.61 -12.71 -8.36
CA ASP A 24 -0.63 -13.43 -8.65
C ASP A 24 -1.85 -12.87 -7.91
N VAL A 25 -1.74 -11.69 -7.28
CA VAL A 25 -2.82 -11.14 -6.46
C VAL A 25 -3.92 -10.49 -7.30
N ALA A 26 -5.16 -10.71 -6.89
CA ALA A 26 -6.29 -9.93 -7.37
C ALA A 26 -6.26 -8.52 -6.73
N THR A 27 -5.73 -7.52 -7.44
CA THR A 27 -5.51 -6.16 -6.90
C THR A 27 -6.78 -5.42 -6.48
N LEU A 28 -7.97 -5.92 -6.84
CA LEU A 28 -9.27 -5.42 -6.37
C LEU A 28 -9.62 -5.90 -4.94
N TYR A 29 -8.98 -6.97 -4.47
CA TYR A 29 -9.30 -7.67 -3.22
C TYR A 29 -8.04 -7.95 -2.38
N LEU A 30 -7.28 -6.89 -2.09
CA LEU A 30 -6.09 -6.98 -1.25
C LEU A 30 -6.43 -7.29 0.21
N ASN A 31 -5.65 -8.17 0.83
CA ASN A 31 -5.65 -8.37 2.28
C ASN A 31 -4.95 -7.20 3.00
N ASP A 32 -4.96 -7.19 4.34
CA ASP A 32 -4.39 -6.10 5.15
C ASP A 32 -2.91 -5.84 4.86
N GLU A 33 -2.09 -6.89 4.78
CA GLU A 33 -0.66 -6.81 4.49
C GLU A 33 -0.42 -6.19 3.10
N GLN A 34 -1.11 -6.69 2.08
CA GLN A 34 -1.01 -6.19 0.72
C GLN A 34 -1.51 -4.74 0.63
N TYR A 35 -2.58 -4.39 1.36
CA TYR A 35 -3.06 -3.01 1.45
C TYR A 35 -2.00 -2.09 2.06
N MET A 36 -1.33 -2.53 3.12
CA MET A 36 -0.22 -1.79 3.71
C MET A 36 0.94 -1.66 2.72
N MET A 37 1.30 -2.75 2.04
CA MET A 37 2.41 -2.76 1.08
C MET A 37 2.19 -1.81 -0.10
N ALA A 38 0.96 -1.62 -0.57
CA ALA A 38 0.65 -0.58 -1.57
C ALA A 38 1.12 0.82 -1.09
N GLY A 39 0.80 1.17 0.14
CA GLY A 39 1.20 2.46 0.72
C GLY A 39 2.70 2.55 1.00
N VAL A 40 3.31 1.45 1.46
CA VAL A 40 4.75 1.37 1.70
C VAL A 40 5.52 1.56 0.39
N ARG A 41 5.17 0.81 -0.66
CA ARG A 41 5.86 0.88 -1.96
C ARG A 41 5.63 2.20 -2.68
N TYR A 42 4.46 2.80 -2.54
CA TYR A 42 4.24 4.16 -3.03
C TYR A 42 5.24 5.17 -2.45
N ASN A 43 5.59 5.03 -1.16
CA ASN A 43 6.50 5.95 -0.49
C ASN A 43 7.98 5.55 -0.63
N ARG A 44 8.30 4.24 -0.62
CA ARG A 44 9.66 3.71 -0.51
C ARG A 44 10.20 3.09 -1.79
N GLY A 45 9.35 2.86 -2.79
CA GLY A 45 9.70 2.16 -4.02
C GLY A 45 10.21 0.73 -3.77
N ILE A 46 11.01 0.23 -4.71
CA ILE A 46 11.49 -1.17 -4.74
C ILE A 46 12.92 -1.35 -4.21
N GLN A 47 13.50 -0.32 -3.57
CA GLN A 47 14.90 -0.34 -3.15
C GLN A 47 15.17 -1.32 -1.99
N ARG A 48 14.17 -1.55 -1.12
CA ARG A 48 14.23 -2.47 0.02
C ARG A 48 13.46 -3.75 -0.27
N LYS A 49 13.88 -4.86 0.35
CA LYS A 49 13.24 -6.16 0.12
C LYS A 49 11.88 -6.21 0.81
N LEU A 50 10.93 -6.91 0.20
CA LEU A 50 9.60 -7.15 0.79
C LEU A 50 9.71 -7.67 2.23
N SER A 51 10.57 -8.66 2.46
CA SER A 51 10.76 -9.30 3.77
C SER A 51 11.15 -8.33 4.89
N GLU A 52 11.86 -7.24 4.59
CA GLU A 52 12.18 -6.23 5.61
C GLU A 52 10.92 -5.49 6.06
N PHE A 53 10.03 -5.14 5.12
CA PHE A 53 8.78 -4.49 5.45
C PHE A 53 7.81 -5.42 6.16
N ILE A 54 7.72 -6.68 5.74
CA ILE A 54 6.93 -7.70 6.46
C ILE A 54 7.42 -7.83 7.90
N HIS A 55 8.73 -7.90 8.10
CA HIS A 55 9.31 -7.91 9.44
C HIS A 55 8.89 -6.68 10.28
N PHE A 56 8.94 -5.47 9.72
CA PHE A 56 8.49 -4.27 10.43
C PHE A 56 6.98 -4.28 10.71
N ILE A 57 6.15 -4.74 9.77
CA ILE A 57 4.69 -4.85 9.96
C ILE A 57 4.39 -5.81 11.12
N ASP A 58 5.06 -6.96 11.15
CA ASP A 58 4.88 -7.99 12.18
C ASP A 58 5.42 -7.55 13.54
N ALA A 59 6.55 -6.84 13.56
CA ALA A 59 7.17 -6.31 14.77
C ALA A 59 6.33 -5.23 15.46
N LYS A 60 5.38 -4.60 14.73
CA LYS A 60 4.49 -3.54 15.23
C LYS A 60 5.25 -2.45 15.99
N PRO A 61 6.23 -1.79 15.36
CA PRO A 61 7.10 -0.83 16.00
C PRO A 61 6.31 0.36 16.54
N GLU A 62 6.86 0.99 17.58
CA GLU A 62 6.26 2.17 18.20
C GLU A 62 6.19 3.34 17.22
N ARG A 63 5.10 4.13 17.28
CA ARG A 63 4.95 5.33 16.45
C ARG A 63 6.09 6.32 16.73
N GLY A 64 6.75 6.76 15.67
CA GLY A 64 7.90 7.68 15.74
C GLY A 64 9.27 7.00 15.80
N SER A 65 9.31 5.66 15.84
CA SER A 65 10.55 4.91 15.58
C SER A 65 10.91 4.93 14.09
N VAL A 66 12.18 4.67 13.79
CA VAL A 66 12.70 4.57 12.42
C VAL A 66 12.00 3.44 11.66
N GLU A 67 11.74 2.32 12.32
CA GLU A 67 11.02 1.17 11.78
C GLU A 67 9.57 1.53 11.44
N PHE A 68 8.89 2.28 12.31
CA PHE A 68 7.53 2.75 12.03
C PHE A 68 7.51 3.70 10.84
N ASP A 69 8.49 4.59 10.70
CA ASP A 69 8.56 5.52 9.57
C ASP A 69 8.60 4.78 8.23
N TYR A 70 9.25 3.62 8.16
CA TYR A 70 9.27 2.79 6.96
C TYR A 70 7.87 2.29 6.55
N ILE A 71 7.01 1.98 7.51
CA ILE A 71 5.66 1.41 7.26
C ILE A 71 4.51 2.41 7.41
N SER A 72 4.80 3.64 7.82
CA SER A 72 3.83 4.68 8.21
C SER A 72 2.74 4.94 7.14
N TYR A 73 3.13 5.02 5.86
CA TYR A 73 2.19 5.21 4.75
C TYR A 73 1.26 4.00 4.56
N GLY A 74 1.79 2.78 4.72
CA GLY A 74 0.98 1.56 4.69
C GLY A 74 -0.04 1.52 5.83
N VAL A 75 0.39 1.87 7.05
CA VAL A 75 -0.50 1.99 8.21
C VAL A 75 -1.62 3.00 7.94
N ARG A 76 -1.27 4.18 7.39
CA ARG A 76 -2.27 5.19 7.04
C ARG A 76 -3.25 4.69 5.99
N LEU A 77 -2.77 4.00 4.96
CA LEU A 77 -3.62 3.48 3.89
C LEU A 77 -4.60 2.42 4.42
N LEU A 78 -4.15 1.53 5.31
CA LEU A 78 -5.01 0.55 5.97
C LEU A 78 -6.10 1.22 6.83
N GLN A 79 -5.75 2.27 7.59
CA GLN A 79 -6.72 3.02 8.41
C GLN A 79 -7.86 3.63 7.59
N ILE A 80 -7.59 4.06 6.37
CA ILE A 80 -8.60 4.67 5.49
C ILE A 80 -9.22 3.66 4.51
N ARG A 81 -8.93 2.36 4.62
CA ARG A 81 -9.37 1.32 3.68
C ARG A 81 -10.87 1.36 3.41
N ASN A 82 -11.70 1.51 4.45
CA ASN A 82 -13.16 1.55 4.28
C ASN A 82 -13.61 2.76 3.44
N HIS A 83 -12.91 3.89 3.54
CA HIS A 83 -13.16 5.05 2.69
C HIS A 83 -12.73 4.77 1.24
N VAL A 84 -11.56 4.16 1.02
CA VAL A 84 -11.11 3.75 -0.32
C VAL A 84 -12.08 2.76 -0.97
N ARG A 85 -12.55 1.75 -0.23
CA ARG A 85 -13.54 0.78 -0.72
C ARG A 85 -14.86 1.45 -1.13
N LYS A 86 -15.32 2.45 -0.36
CA LYS A 86 -16.49 3.26 -0.71
C LYS A 86 -16.31 3.98 -2.05
N LEU A 87 -15.15 4.59 -2.26
CA LEU A 87 -14.82 5.27 -3.53
C LEU A 87 -14.80 4.31 -4.73
N LEU A 88 -14.37 3.06 -4.51
CA LEU A 88 -14.35 2.01 -5.54
C LEU A 88 -15.72 1.34 -5.76
N GLY A 89 -16.77 1.74 -5.03
CA GLY A 89 -18.08 1.08 -5.11
C GLY A 89 -18.11 -0.33 -4.51
N LEU A 90 -17.10 -0.72 -3.72
CA LEU A 90 -16.96 -2.04 -3.10
C LEU A 90 -17.68 -2.14 -1.74
N ASN A 91 -18.79 -1.41 -1.58
CA ASN A 91 -19.57 -1.41 -0.36
C ASN A 91 -20.29 -2.75 -0.18
N THR A 92 -19.73 -3.59 0.69
CA THR A 92 -20.39 -4.73 1.34
C THR A 92 -20.64 -4.38 2.78
#